data_AF-A0A960LRA4-F1
#
_entry.id   AF-A0A960LRA4-F1
#
_cell.length_a   1.000
_cell.length_b   1.000
_cell.length_c   1.000
_cell.angle_alpha   90.00
_cell.angle_beta   90.00
_cell.angle_gamma   90.00
#
_symmetry.space_group_name_H-M   'P 1'
#
loop_
_entity.id
_entity.type
_entity.pdbx_description
1 polymer ?
#
loop_
_entity_poly.entity_id
_entity_poly.type
_entity_poly.pdbx_seq_one_letter_code
_entity_poly.pdbx_strand_id
1 'polypeptide(L)' 'QALKRWPGPPFPGLMIRLLFGQKGEELMLASARVEPRKLLDSGYTFQFPHLKQAFDHLLRT' A
#
# COMPACT_ATOMS: atom_id res chain seq x y z
N GLN A 1 4.90 -10.96 12.21
CA GLN A 1 4.28 -12.19 11.66
C GLN A 1 3.51 -11.75 10.42
N ALA A 2 4.16 -11.73 9.26
CA ALA A 2 3.54 -11.31 8.00
C ALA A 2 2.29 -12.16 7.78
N LEU A 3 1.16 -11.51 7.44
CA LEU A 3 -0.19 -12.09 7.29
C LEU A 3 -0.13 -13.55 6.80
N LYS A 4 -0.10 -14.51 7.73
CA LYS A 4 -0.07 -15.95 7.43
C LYS A 4 -1.50 -16.43 7.11
N ARG A 5 -2.24 -15.62 6.35
CA ARG A 5 -3.56 -15.95 5.84
C ARG A 5 -3.51 -15.99 4.33
N TRP A 6 -4.29 -16.89 3.77
CA TRP A 6 -4.46 -16.99 2.33
C TRP A 6 -4.97 -15.65 1.76
N PRO A 7 -4.28 -15.03 0.78
CA PRO A 7 -4.62 -13.70 0.27
C PRO A 7 -5.86 -13.67 -0.64
N GLY A 8 -6.56 -14.79 -0.83
CA GLY A 8 -7.71 -14.87 -1.74
C GLY A 8 -7.30 -14.84 -3.22
N PRO A 9 -8.25 -15.00 -4.14
CA PRO A 9 -7.96 -14.87 -5.57
C PRO A 9 -7.62 -13.41 -5.94
N PRO A 10 -6.81 -13.17 -6.99
CA PRO A 10 -6.51 -11.83 -7.48
C PRO A 10 -7.80 -11.15 -7.92
N PHE A 11 -7.96 -9.88 -7.55
CA PHE A 11 -9.15 -9.10 -7.90
C PHE A 11 -9.03 -8.58 -9.35
N PRO A 12 -9.88 -9.01 -10.31
CA PRO A 12 -9.76 -8.62 -11.71
C PRO A 12 -10.03 -7.13 -11.92
N GLY A 13 -9.31 -6.49 -12.86
CA GLY A 13 -9.53 -5.08 -13.21
C GLY A 13 -10.97 -4.74 -13.64
N LEU A 14 -11.66 -5.70 -14.27
CA LEU A 14 -13.08 -5.57 -14.62
C LEU A 14 -13.98 -5.37 -13.40
N MET A 15 -13.70 -6.05 -12.28
CA MET A 15 -14.47 -5.87 -11.05
C MET A 15 -14.21 -4.50 -10.41
N ILE A 16 -12.99 -3.97 -10.50
CA ILE A 16 -12.65 -2.61 -10.04
C ILE A 16 -13.44 -1.57 -10.84
N ARG A 17 -13.47 -1.70 -12.17
CA ARG A 17 -14.27 -0.84 -13.07
C ARG A 17 -15.76 -0.85 -12.72
N LEU A 18 -16.31 -2.02 -12.37
CA LEU A 18 -17.73 -2.16 -12.03
C LEU A 18 -18.07 -1.57 -10.66
N LEU A 19 -17.22 -1.78 -9.65
CA LEU A 19 -17.49 -1.31 -8.27
C LEU A 19 -17.19 0.18 -8.08
N PHE A 20 -16.13 0.69 -8.72
CA PHE A 20 -15.64 2.06 -8.51
C PHE A 20 -15.91 2.98 -9.71
N GLY A 21 -16.63 2.49 -10.73
CA GLY A 21 -16.91 3.22 -11.97
C GLY A 21 -15.66 3.53 -12.80
N GLN A 22 -15.78 4.45 -13.76
CA GLN A 22 -14.66 4.83 -14.66
C GLN A 22 -13.45 5.42 -13.90
N LYS A 23 -13.66 6.05 -12.74
CA LYS A 23 -12.59 6.70 -11.95
C LYS A 23 -11.82 5.75 -11.03
N GLY A 24 -12.36 4.56 -10.76
CA GLY A 24 -11.69 3.57 -9.92
C GLY A 24 -10.44 2.99 -10.56
N GLU A 25 -10.43 2.92 -11.89
CA GLU A 25 -9.36 2.29 -12.63
C GLU A 25 -8.07 3.13 -12.61
N GLU A 26 -8.20 4.44 -12.79
CA GLU A 26 -7.06 5.35 -12.82
C GLU A 26 -6.41 5.58 -11.45
N LEU A 27 -7.11 5.31 -10.34
CA LEU A 27 -6.55 5.51 -8.99
C LEU A 27 -6.09 4.21 -8.33
N MET A 28 -6.79 3.09 -8.55
CA MET A 28 -6.43 1.79 -7.96
C MET A 28 -5.45 1.00 -8.82
N LEU A 29 -5.49 1.13 -10.15
CA LEU A 29 -4.51 0.49 -11.03
C LEU A 29 -3.30 1.38 -11.33
N ALA A 30 -3.36 2.68 -11.03
CA ALA A 30 -2.19 3.53 -11.15
C ALA A 30 -1.19 3.26 -10.01
N SER A 31 0.05 3.03 -10.40
CA SER A 31 1.17 2.98 -9.47
C SER A 31 1.84 4.34 -9.42
N ALA A 32 1.93 4.93 -8.23
CA ALA A 32 2.76 6.11 -7.98
C ALA A 32 3.98 5.68 -7.14
N ARG A 33 5.17 5.65 -7.76
CA ARG A 33 6.43 5.46 -7.04
C ARG A 33 6.90 6.80 -6.50
N VAL A 34 6.62 7.09 -5.23
CA VAL A 34 6.95 8.35 -4.55
C VAL A 34 8.19 8.17 -3.66
N GLU A 35 9.12 9.12 -3.73
CA GLU A 35 10.31 9.20 -2.86
C GLU A 35 10.17 10.39 -1.89
N PRO A 36 10.21 10.19 -0.56
CA PRO A 36 9.92 11.24 0.43
C PRO A 36 11.11 12.18 0.69
N ARG A 37 11.70 12.77 -0.36
CA ARG A 37 12.92 13.60 -0.26
C ARG A 37 12.83 14.74 0.74
N LYS A 38 11.74 15.52 0.71
CA LYS A 38 11.53 16.67 1.62
C LYS A 38 11.59 16.28 3.11
N LEU A 39 11.12 15.09 3.47
CA LEU A 39 11.15 14.60 4.85
C LEU A 39 12.55 14.13 5.24
N LEU A 40 13.25 13.47 4.32
CA LEU A 40 14.64 13.06 4.53
C LEU A 40 15.55 14.29 4.69
N ASP A 41 15.35 15.31 3.85
CA ASP A 41 16.11 16.57 3.88
C ASP A 41 15.85 17.38 5.15
N SER A 42 14.65 17.28 5.74
CA SER A 42 14.34 17.92 7.02
C SER A 42 14.90 17.18 8.25
N GLY A 43 15.67 16.10 8.05
CA GLY A 43 16.22 15.27 9.12
C GLY A 43 15.18 14.39 9.83
N TYR A 44 14.00 14.20 9.23
CA TYR A 44 12.97 13.36 9.82
C TYR A 44 13.39 11.89 9.76
N THR A 45 13.41 11.23 10.93
CA THR A 45 13.69 9.80 11.03
C THR A 45 12.39 9.01 11.05
N PHE A 46 12.17 8.19 10.02
CA PHE A 46 11.00 7.32 9.96
C PHE A 46 11.06 6.26 11.07
N GLN A 47 9.99 6.14 11.84
CA GLN A 47 9.86 5.10 12.87
C GLN A 47 9.86 3.69 12.26
N PHE A 48 9.33 3.56 11.04
CA PHE A 48 9.33 2.32 10.26
C PHE A 48 9.81 2.61 8.82
N PRO A 49 11.13 2.66 8.57
CA PRO A 49 11.69 2.91 7.23
C PRO A 49 11.31 1.85 6.21
N HIS A 50 10.96 0.65 6.67
CA HIS A 50 10.58 -0.47 5.82
C HIS A 50 9.15 -0.91 6.08
N LEU A 51 8.43 -1.20 4.99
CA LEU A 51 7.04 -1.64 5.01
C LEU A 51 6.81 -2.85 5.93
N LYS A 52 7.75 -3.81 5.95
CA LYS A 52 7.67 -4.97 6.83
C LYS A 52 7.62 -4.61 8.31
N GLN A 53 8.41 -3.62 8.74
CA GLN A 53 8.45 -3.20 10.14
C GLN A 53 7.14 -2.52 10.55
N ALA A 54 6.56 -1.70 9.66
CA ALA A 54 5.25 -1.10 9.86
C ALA A 54 4.15 -2.15 10.00
N PHE A 55 4.14 -3.17 9.13
CA PHE A 55 3.18 -4.29 9.23
C PHE A 55 3.40 -5.14 10.49
N ASP A 56 4.65 -5.44 10.85
CA ASP A 56 4.95 -6.17 12.07
C ASP A 56 4.50 -5.40 13.33
N HIS A 57 4.55 -4.06 13.32
CA HIS A 57 4.02 -3.24 14.41
C HIS A 57 2.49 -3.23 14.44
N LEU A 58 1.83 -3.01 13.29
CA LEU A 58 0.38 -2.87 13.20
C LEU A 58 -0.38 -4.18 13.43
N LEU A 59 0.22 -5.33 13.12
CA LEU A 59 -0.42 -6.66 13.21
C LEU A 59 -0.01 -7.46 14.46
N ARG A 60 0.80 -6.88 15.36
CA ARG A 60 1.06 -7.45 16.69
C ARG A 60 -0.14 -7.16 17.60
N THR A 61 -1.19 -7.95 17.45
CA THR A 61 -2.20 -8.22 18.48
C THR A 61 -1.94 -9.56 19.13
#